data_AF-A0A9E4ZSR4-F1
#
_entry.id   AF-A0A9E4ZSR4-F1
#
_cell.length_a   1.000
_cell.length_b   1.000
_cell.length_c   1.000
_cell.angle_alpha   90.00
_cell.angle_beta   90.00
_cell.angle_gamma   90.00
#
_symmetry.space_group_name_H-M   'P 1'
#
loop_
_entity.id
_entity.type
_entity.pdbx_description
1 polymer ?
#
loop_
_entity_poly.entity_id
_entity_poly.type
_entity_poly.pdbx_seq_one_letter_code
_entity_poly.pdbx_strand_id
1 'polypeptide(L)'
;MPRKKKSVEEEKKQEEVNKKGEDDSSKQKKKRKSSSSKEKYIDPSKLLDEYLDEVVNGLGLAYLELSREEYKELLEETFAGAVGEVKTKPKVSTILNRLNANRDNIMEFLAMKLYRLKELDKMNDSQFEFVVYNTKRALIDLAPKLYEEAKRRNRQDLIDYLRGSWNTYGLRSPLVCPKCGFYSIMPDFVCRICGYEVSMREVKSQIKVTDLLIQLSKLSPEDFKEILSAGYFYYGWEGIIPPSKYKPSQYSGEPQMYFEIVLSRDEKEKLKSLSIVNKV
;
A
#
# COMPACT_ATOMS: atom_id res chain seq x y z
N MET A 1 50.00 8.94 -14.59
CA MET A 1 51.14 8.19 -15.21
C MET A 1 50.56 7.15 -16.18
N PRO A 2 51.33 6.63 -17.17
CA PRO A 2 52.29 7.32 -18.05
C PRO A 2 52.06 6.94 -19.54
N ARG A 3 52.56 7.72 -20.52
CA ARG A 3 53.88 7.46 -21.16
C ARG A 3 54.46 8.72 -21.85
N LYS A 4 55.78 8.67 -22.10
CA LYS A 4 56.66 9.80 -22.44
C LYS A 4 56.73 10.11 -23.96
N LYS A 5 56.98 11.40 -24.28
CA LYS A 5 58.04 12.03 -25.15
C LYS A 5 58.64 11.21 -26.32
N LYS A 6 59.12 11.77 -27.44
CA LYS A 6 59.50 13.17 -27.87
C LYS A 6 58.64 13.60 -29.10
N SER A 7 58.78 14.75 -29.81
CA SER A 7 59.83 15.79 -30.03
C SER A 7 59.19 17.19 -30.28
N VAL A 8 59.82 18.34 -29.95
CA VAL A 8 60.69 19.21 -30.79
C VAL A 8 60.01 19.60 -32.13
N GLU A 9 59.79 20.87 -32.50
CA GLU A 9 60.69 22.06 -32.46
C GLU A 9 59.94 23.42 -32.26
N GLU A 10 60.71 24.48 -31.89
CA GLU A 10 60.63 25.96 -32.07
C GLU A 10 59.32 26.71 -32.54
N GLU A 11 59.05 28.00 -32.21
CA GLU A 11 59.84 29.07 -31.56
C GLU A 11 59.01 30.23 -30.90
N LYS A 12 59.66 30.99 -30.00
CA LYS A 12 59.49 32.42 -29.58
C LYS A 12 58.25 32.97 -28.81
N LYS A 13 58.62 33.91 -27.91
CA LYS A 13 57.90 34.70 -26.88
C LYS A 13 57.20 35.97 -27.46
N GLN A 14 56.24 36.68 -26.80
CA GLN A 14 56.30 37.44 -25.50
C GLN A 14 57.41 38.54 -25.56
N GLU A 15 57.37 39.81 -25.10
CA GLU A 15 56.63 40.68 -24.14
C GLU A 15 56.81 42.18 -24.62
N GLU A 16 56.29 43.33 -24.10
CA GLU A 16 55.46 43.74 -22.93
C GLU A 16 54.79 45.18 -23.11
N VAL A 17 53.56 45.38 -22.61
CA VAL A 17 53.07 46.44 -21.64
C VAL A 17 53.04 48.01 -21.87
N ASN A 18 51.90 48.62 -21.41
CA ASN A 18 51.65 49.92 -20.72
C ASN A 18 51.07 51.23 -21.36
N LYS A 19 50.07 51.77 -20.62
CA LYS A 19 49.82 53.18 -20.17
C LYS A 19 48.97 54.24 -20.93
N LYS A 20 48.00 54.75 -20.12
CA LYS A 20 47.44 56.12 -19.99
C LYS A 20 46.42 56.67 -21.02
N GLY A 21 45.43 57.38 -20.47
CA GLY A 21 44.36 58.10 -21.18
C GLY A 21 43.17 58.39 -20.26
N GLU A 22 43.25 59.44 -19.44
CA GLU A 22 42.11 60.02 -18.72
C GLU A 22 41.53 61.17 -19.56
N ASP A 23 40.20 61.32 -19.61
CA ASP A 23 39.54 62.59 -19.24
C ASP A 23 38.03 62.40 -18.94
N ASP A 24 37.40 63.42 -18.37
CA ASP A 24 36.03 63.44 -17.81
C ASP A 24 34.91 63.67 -18.84
N SER A 25 33.68 63.21 -18.52
CA SER A 25 32.49 64.09 -18.45
C SER A 25 31.14 63.36 -18.28
N SER A 26 30.24 64.05 -17.55
CA SER A 26 28.76 63.97 -17.65
C SER A 26 28.00 62.81 -16.96
N LYS A 27 27.72 63.06 -15.68
CA LYS A 27 26.61 62.53 -14.87
C LYS A 27 25.30 62.19 -15.63
N GLN A 28 24.80 60.96 -15.52
CA GLN A 28 23.35 60.75 -15.30
C GLN A 28 23.02 59.41 -14.58
N LYS A 29 23.05 59.42 -13.24
CA LYS A 29 22.57 58.28 -12.41
C LYS A 29 21.03 58.17 -12.43
N LYS A 30 20.45 57.63 -13.51
CA LYS A 30 19.07 57.11 -13.49
C LYS A 30 19.01 55.87 -12.58
N LYS A 31 18.75 56.10 -11.28
CA LYS A 31 18.34 55.04 -10.33
C LYS A 31 17.08 54.37 -10.88
N ARG A 32 17.23 53.24 -11.58
CA ARG A 32 16.11 52.32 -11.81
C ARG A 32 15.63 51.87 -10.44
N LYS A 33 14.45 52.34 -10.01
CA LYS A 33 13.77 51.75 -8.85
C LYS A 33 13.55 50.28 -9.19
N SER A 34 14.20 49.38 -8.45
CA SER A 34 13.86 47.96 -8.45
C SER A 34 12.50 47.81 -7.76
N SER A 35 11.42 48.02 -8.52
CA SER A 35 10.09 47.61 -8.11
C SER A 35 10.14 46.10 -7.90
N SER A 36 10.12 45.67 -6.63
CA SER A 36 9.91 44.27 -6.26
C SER A 36 8.49 43.88 -6.65
N SER A 37 8.32 43.55 -7.93
CA SER A 37 7.11 42.95 -8.46
C SER A 37 6.88 41.67 -7.67
N LYS A 38 5.91 41.69 -6.74
CA LYS A 38 5.48 40.50 -6.03
C LYS A 38 5.17 39.44 -7.08
N GLU A 39 5.88 38.33 -7.05
CA GLU A 39 5.75 37.31 -8.08
C GLU A 39 4.33 36.73 -7.99
N LYS A 40 3.53 36.98 -9.02
CA LYS A 40 2.11 36.64 -9.03
C LYS A 40 1.94 35.20 -9.49
N TYR A 41 2.19 34.28 -8.56
CA TYR A 41 1.85 32.87 -8.71
C TYR A 41 0.34 32.68 -8.89
N ILE A 42 -0.03 31.58 -9.53
CA ILE A 42 -1.43 31.18 -9.69
C ILE A 42 -1.96 30.59 -8.38
N ASP A 43 -3.16 31.03 -8.00
CA ASP A 43 -3.92 30.55 -6.84
C ASP A 43 -4.63 29.24 -7.22
N PRO A 44 -4.26 28.07 -6.65
CA PRO A 44 -4.80 26.80 -7.11
C PRO A 44 -6.27 26.59 -6.73
N SER A 45 -6.70 27.06 -5.56
CA SER A 45 -8.09 26.92 -5.11
C SER A 45 -9.04 27.75 -5.98
N LYS A 46 -8.65 28.97 -6.37
CA LYS A 46 -9.42 29.76 -7.36
C LYS A 46 -9.40 29.15 -8.77
N LEU A 47 -8.34 28.44 -9.14
CA LEU A 47 -8.27 27.75 -10.43
C LEU A 47 -9.10 26.45 -10.43
N LEU A 48 -9.21 25.78 -9.27
CA LEU A 48 -10.11 24.64 -9.06
C LEU A 48 -11.56 25.08 -9.17
N ASP A 49 -11.94 26.20 -8.55
CA ASP A 49 -13.29 26.77 -8.64
C ASP A 49 -13.77 27.00 -10.09
N GLU A 50 -12.85 27.40 -10.97
CA GLU A 50 -13.10 27.64 -12.41
C GLU A 50 -13.16 26.34 -13.22
N TYR A 51 -12.30 25.36 -12.93
CA TYR A 51 -12.16 24.11 -13.70
C TYR A 51 -12.82 22.89 -13.05
N LEU A 52 -13.61 23.08 -12.00
CA LEU A 52 -14.11 21.99 -11.17
C LEU A 52 -14.89 20.97 -11.98
N ASP A 53 -15.76 21.43 -12.86
CA ASP A 53 -16.68 20.59 -13.61
C ASP A 53 -15.92 19.74 -14.66
N GLU A 54 -14.93 20.31 -15.35
CA GLU A 54 -14.03 19.56 -16.24
C GLU A 54 -13.08 18.63 -15.47
N VAL A 55 -12.68 18.97 -14.24
CA VAL A 55 -11.82 18.12 -13.39
C VAL A 55 -12.60 16.93 -12.85
N VAL A 56 -13.81 17.15 -12.32
CA VAL A 56 -14.70 16.09 -11.82
C VAL A 56 -15.05 15.12 -12.95
N ASN A 57 -15.39 15.62 -14.15
CA ASN A 57 -15.65 14.77 -15.31
C ASN A 57 -14.37 14.11 -15.86
N GLY A 58 -13.26 14.83 -15.97
CA GLY A 58 -11.98 14.33 -16.50
C GLY A 58 -11.24 13.35 -15.58
N LEU A 59 -11.57 13.33 -14.28
CA LEU A 59 -11.19 12.28 -13.35
C LEU A 59 -12.21 11.12 -13.32
N GLY A 60 -13.44 11.34 -13.81
CA GLY A 60 -14.53 10.36 -13.79
C GLY A 60 -15.22 10.24 -12.42
N LEU A 61 -15.33 11.34 -11.67
CA LEU A 61 -15.87 11.39 -10.30
C LEU A 61 -17.32 11.88 -10.20
N ALA A 62 -17.95 12.26 -11.31
CA ALA A 62 -19.32 12.82 -11.33
C ALA A 62 -20.38 11.87 -10.74
N TYR A 63 -20.18 10.55 -10.87
CA TYR A 63 -21.07 9.52 -10.31
C TYR A 63 -21.06 9.44 -8.77
N LEU A 64 -20.17 10.18 -8.09
CA LEU A 64 -20.19 10.30 -6.64
C LEU A 64 -21.30 11.22 -6.13
N GLU A 65 -21.97 12.00 -6.99
CA GLU A 65 -23.11 12.87 -6.63
C GLU A 65 -22.85 13.83 -5.45
N LEU A 66 -21.62 14.33 -5.35
CA LEU A 66 -21.23 15.27 -4.29
C LEU A 66 -21.68 16.71 -4.62
N SER A 67 -21.86 17.54 -3.60
CA SER A 67 -22.05 18.97 -3.78
C SER A 67 -20.80 19.64 -4.39
N ARG A 68 -20.96 20.85 -4.95
CA ARG A 68 -19.84 21.60 -5.53
C ARG A 68 -18.74 21.83 -4.47
N GLU A 69 -19.15 22.09 -3.24
CA GLU A 69 -18.31 22.31 -2.07
C GLU A 69 -17.59 21.03 -1.62
N GLU A 70 -18.29 19.90 -1.50
CA GLU A 70 -17.67 18.59 -1.23
C GLU A 70 -16.64 18.22 -2.31
N TYR A 71 -16.92 18.47 -3.61
CA TYR A 71 -15.95 18.21 -4.69
C TYR A 71 -14.72 19.11 -4.61
N LYS A 72 -14.86 20.39 -4.28
CA LYS A 72 -13.71 21.29 -4.07
C LYS A 72 -12.83 20.79 -2.94
N GLU A 73 -13.42 20.52 -1.77
CA GLU A 73 -12.68 20.05 -0.60
C GLU A 73 -11.99 18.71 -0.88
N LEU A 74 -12.70 17.76 -1.50
CA LEU A 74 -12.15 16.46 -1.91
C LEU A 74 -10.93 16.60 -2.84
N LEU A 75 -10.96 17.53 -3.79
CA LEU A 75 -9.93 17.65 -4.83
C LEU A 75 -8.76 18.58 -4.48
N GLU A 76 -8.95 19.58 -3.62
CA GLU A 76 -8.05 20.73 -3.42
C GLU A 76 -6.56 20.36 -3.36
N GLU A 77 -6.16 19.47 -2.45
CA GLU A 77 -4.75 19.08 -2.27
C GLU A 77 -4.16 18.42 -3.52
N THR A 78 -4.91 17.53 -4.17
CA THR A 78 -4.45 16.81 -5.38
C THR A 78 -4.36 17.76 -6.58
N PHE A 79 -5.31 18.69 -6.71
CA PHE A 79 -5.31 19.70 -7.74
C PHE A 79 -4.18 20.72 -7.55
N ALA A 80 -3.98 21.21 -6.31
CA ALA A 80 -2.89 22.12 -5.98
C ALA A 80 -1.51 21.49 -6.28
N GLY A 81 -1.31 20.23 -5.89
CA GLY A 81 -0.11 19.46 -6.23
C GLY A 81 0.09 19.29 -7.74
N ALA A 82 -1.00 19.09 -8.50
CA ALA A 82 -0.94 18.98 -9.96
C ALA A 82 -0.78 20.33 -10.68
N VAL A 83 -1.14 21.45 -10.07
CA VAL A 83 -0.88 22.81 -10.60
C VAL A 83 0.58 23.21 -10.36
N GLY A 84 1.04 23.10 -9.12
CA GLY A 84 2.39 23.49 -8.68
C GLY A 84 2.66 25.00 -8.68
N GLU A 85 3.90 25.40 -8.38
CA GLU A 85 4.31 26.82 -8.31
C GLU A 85 4.48 27.46 -9.71
N VAL A 86 3.37 27.67 -10.42
CA VAL A 86 3.36 28.25 -11.76
C VAL A 86 3.03 29.74 -11.79
N LYS A 87 3.75 30.48 -12.63
CA LYS A 87 3.57 31.93 -12.89
C LYS A 87 2.60 32.22 -14.04
N THR A 88 2.19 31.19 -14.78
CA THR A 88 1.22 31.23 -15.88
C THR A 88 0.12 30.20 -15.62
N LYS A 89 -1.13 30.54 -15.97
CA LYS A 89 -2.28 29.66 -15.79
C LYS A 89 -2.16 28.43 -16.69
N PRO A 90 -2.05 27.20 -16.15
CA PRO A 90 -2.00 25.98 -16.96
C PRO A 90 -3.38 25.68 -17.54
N LYS A 91 -3.42 25.00 -18.70
CA LYS A 91 -4.69 24.51 -19.28
C LYS A 91 -5.22 23.35 -18.44
N VAL A 92 -6.54 23.22 -18.32
CA VAL A 92 -7.17 22.11 -17.58
C VAL A 92 -6.70 20.73 -18.06
N SER A 93 -6.49 20.53 -19.37
CA SER A 93 -5.92 19.29 -19.92
C SER A 93 -4.48 19.02 -19.49
N THR A 94 -3.66 20.05 -19.22
CA THR A 94 -2.33 19.89 -18.65
C THR A 94 -2.40 19.41 -17.19
N ILE A 95 -3.37 19.90 -16.42
CA ILE A 95 -3.59 19.49 -15.03
C ILE A 95 -4.14 18.05 -14.99
N LEU A 96 -5.15 17.74 -15.79
CA LEU A 96 -5.73 16.41 -15.94
C LEU A 96 -4.70 15.35 -16.37
N ASN A 97 -3.77 15.69 -17.26
CA ASN A 97 -2.68 14.77 -17.63
C ASN A 97 -1.72 14.52 -16.45
N ARG A 98 -1.41 15.53 -15.64
CA ARG A 98 -0.57 15.37 -14.43
C ARG A 98 -1.27 14.53 -13.35
N LEU A 99 -2.57 14.74 -13.14
CA LEU A 99 -3.39 13.94 -12.23
C LEU A 99 -3.44 12.48 -12.70
N ASN A 100 -3.82 12.23 -13.96
CA ASN A 100 -3.93 10.87 -14.47
C ASN A 100 -2.58 10.14 -14.59
N ALA A 101 -1.44 10.85 -14.72
CA ALA A 101 -0.11 10.24 -14.65
C ALA A 101 0.21 9.58 -13.30
N ASN A 102 -0.55 9.89 -12.24
CA ASN A 102 -0.45 9.24 -10.93
C ASN A 102 -1.83 8.73 -10.44
N ARG A 103 -2.72 8.37 -11.38
CA ARG A 103 -4.15 8.08 -11.10
C ARG A 103 -4.35 7.10 -9.94
N ASP A 104 -3.57 6.03 -9.88
CA ASP A 104 -3.71 4.98 -8.86
C ASP A 104 -3.54 5.47 -7.42
N ASN A 105 -2.54 6.31 -7.17
CA ASN A 105 -2.28 6.87 -5.83
C ASN A 105 -3.23 8.06 -5.54
N ILE A 106 -3.66 8.79 -6.57
CA ILE A 106 -4.66 9.85 -6.40
C ILE A 106 -6.03 9.27 -6.04
N MET A 107 -6.49 8.20 -6.68
CA MET A 107 -7.78 7.59 -6.33
C MET A 107 -7.75 6.98 -4.91
N GLU A 108 -6.62 6.42 -4.48
CA GLU A 108 -6.41 5.97 -3.08
C GLU A 108 -6.48 7.15 -2.10
N PHE A 109 -5.80 8.26 -2.39
CA PHE A 109 -5.88 9.49 -1.60
C PHE A 109 -7.31 10.05 -1.52
N LEU A 110 -8.00 10.16 -2.66
CA LEU A 110 -9.36 10.71 -2.75
C LEU A 110 -10.37 9.82 -2.02
N ALA A 111 -10.27 8.50 -2.10
CA ALA A 111 -11.10 7.59 -1.31
C ALA A 111 -10.86 7.75 0.20
N MET A 112 -9.59 7.86 0.61
CA MET A 112 -9.23 8.10 2.01
C MET A 112 -9.62 9.50 2.50
N LYS A 113 -9.73 10.50 1.63
CA LYS A 113 -10.29 11.82 1.96
C LYS A 113 -11.81 11.76 2.04
N LEU A 114 -12.52 11.13 1.09
CA LEU A 114 -13.98 10.95 1.15
C LEU A 114 -14.43 10.23 2.42
N TYR A 115 -13.72 9.18 2.84
CA TYR A 115 -13.94 8.47 4.12
C TYR A 115 -13.71 9.33 5.38
N ARG A 116 -12.98 10.46 5.27
CA ARG A 116 -12.83 11.45 6.36
C ARG A 116 -13.89 12.54 6.32
N LEU A 117 -14.33 12.94 5.11
CA LEU A 117 -15.38 13.94 4.91
C LEU A 117 -16.77 13.40 5.28
N LYS A 118 -16.99 12.09 5.10
CA LYS A 118 -18.31 11.46 5.18
C LYS A 118 -18.22 10.11 5.89
N GLU A 119 -19.08 9.88 6.86
CA GLU A 119 -19.18 8.59 7.55
C GLU A 119 -19.79 7.53 6.62
N LEU A 120 -19.34 6.27 6.75
CA LEU A 120 -19.69 5.18 5.83
C LEU A 120 -21.20 4.93 5.72
N ASP A 121 -21.94 5.07 6.82
CA ASP A 121 -23.39 4.87 6.89
C ASP A 121 -24.18 5.94 6.09
N LYS A 122 -23.57 7.12 5.92
CA LYS A 122 -24.13 8.31 5.24
C LYS A 122 -23.73 8.42 3.76
N MET A 123 -22.87 7.52 3.28
CA MET A 123 -22.51 7.47 1.86
C MET A 123 -23.66 6.89 1.01
N ASN A 124 -23.89 7.44 -0.19
CA ASN A 124 -24.66 6.70 -1.21
C ASN A 124 -23.84 5.46 -1.68
N ASP A 125 -24.45 4.54 -2.42
CA ASP A 125 -23.76 3.30 -2.82
C ASP A 125 -22.52 3.57 -3.68
N SER A 126 -22.58 4.56 -4.59
CA SER A 126 -21.44 4.96 -5.43
C SER A 126 -20.26 5.54 -4.65
N GLN A 127 -20.52 6.33 -3.61
CA GLN A 127 -19.50 6.84 -2.67
C GLN A 127 -18.87 5.68 -1.88
N PHE A 128 -19.69 4.72 -1.42
CA PHE A 128 -19.20 3.54 -0.70
C PHE A 128 -18.37 2.59 -1.58
N GLU A 129 -18.84 2.30 -2.80
CA GLU A 129 -18.12 1.56 -3.83
C GLU A 129 -16.75 2.19 -4.13
N PHE A 130 -16.72 3.50 -4.36
CA PHE A 130 -15.48 4.22 -4.63
C PHE A 130 -14.45 4.07 -3.50
N VAL A 131 -14.89 4.13 -2.24
CA VAL A 131 -14.02 3.87 -1.08
C VAL A 131 -13.54 2.42 -1.09
N VAL A 132 -14.44 1.45 -1.23
CA VAL A 132 -14.09 0.01 -1.25
C VAL A 132 -13.07 -0.31 -2.34
N TYR A 133 -13.27 0.17 -3.57
CA TYR A 133 -12.40 -0.12 -4.71
C TYR A 133 -11.03 0.58 -4.68
N ASN A 134 -10.85 1.64 -3.87
CA ASN A 134 -9.61 2.44 -3.90
C ASN A 134 -8.87 2.51 -2.56
N THR A 135 -9.43 1.99 -1.46
CA THR A 135 -8.81 1.99 -0.12
C THR A 135 -7.41 1.35 -0.06
N LYS A 136 -7.11 0.38 -0.94
CA LYS A 136 -5.78 -0.24 -1.16
C LYS A 136 -4.96 -0.46 0.13
N ARG A 137 -3.94 0.36 0.44
CA ARG A 137 -3.02 0.12 1.57
C ARG A 137 -3.68 0.36 2.93
N ALA A 138 -4.67 1.26 3.01
CA ALA A 138 -5.42 1.51 4.24
C ALA A 138 -6.44 0.39 4.58
N LEU A 139 -6.51 -0.66 3.75
CA LEU A 139 -7.43 -1.78 3.93
C LEU A 139 -7.18 -2.55 5.22
N ILE A 140 -5.93 -2.60 5.72
CA ILE A 140 -5.59 -3.28 6.98
C ILE A 140 -6.41 -2.73 8.17
N ASP A 141 -6.65 -1.42 8.19
CA ASP A 141 -7.38 -0.73 9.26
C ASP A 141 -8.88 -0.56 8.95
N LEU A 142 -9.25 -0.42 7.67
CA LEU A 142 -10.64 -0.16 7.27
C LEU A 142 -11.46 -1.42 6.96
N ALA A 143 -10.84 -2.55 6.58
CA ALA A 143 -11.57 -3.75 6.14
C ALA A 143 -12.64 -4.26 7.12
N PRO A 144 -12.50 -4.22 8.45
CA PRO A 144 -13.57 -4.62 9.37
C PRO A 144 -14.82 -3.75 9.23
N LYS A 145 -14.63 -2.43 9.10
CA LYS A 145 -15.72 -1.45 8.91
C LYS A 145 -16.35 -1.58 7.52
N LEU A 146 -15.52 -1.71 6.48
CA LEU A 146 -15.99 -1.89 5.10
C LEU A 146 -16.75 -3.22 4.92
N TYR A 147 -16.32 -4.29 5.59
CA TYR A 147 -17.01 -5.58 5.59
C TYR A 147 -18.38 -5.49 6.26
N GLU A 148 -18.47 -4.95 7.47
CA GLU A 148 -19.75 -4.83 8.18
C GLU A 148 -20.71 -3.85 7.48
N GLU A 149 -20.21 -2.77 6.85
CA GLU A 149 -21.03 -1.86 6.04
C GLU A 149 -21.51 -2.49 4.73
N ALA A 150 -20.64 -3.19 4.00
CA ALA A 150 -21.05 -3.92 2.79
C ALA A 150 -22.10 -5.00 3.11
N LYS A 151 -21.93 -5.68 4.25
CA LYS A 151 -22.89 -6.64 4.81
C LYS A 151 -24.21 -5.98 5.22
N ARG A 152 -24.18 -4.79 5.85
CA ARG A 152 -25.38 -3.99 6.17
C ARG A 152 -26.16 -3.61 4.91
N ARG A 153 -25.46 -3.30 3.81
CA ARG A 153 -26.05 -2.99 2.49
C ARG A 153 -26.41 -4.24 1.67
N ASN A 154 -26.14 -5.45 2.15
CA ASN A 154 -26.27 -6.72 1.40
C ASN A 154 -25.43 -6.80 0.11
N ARG A 155 -24.35 -6.01 0.02
CA ARG A 155 -23.44 -5.91 -1.13
C ARG A 155 -22.39 -7.03 -1.10
N GLN A 156 -22.83 -8.25 -1.38
CA GLN A 156 -21.97 -9.44 -1.42
C GLN A 156 -20.85 -9.31 -2.47
N ASP A 157 -21.11 -8.62 -3.59
CA ASP A 157 -20.13 -8.25 -4.60
C ASP A 157 -18.94 -7.44 -4.04
N LEU A 158 -19.23 -6.49 -3.14
CA LEU A 158 -18.20 -5.70 -2.45
C LEU A 158 -17.49 -6.50 -1.36
N ILE A 159 -18.18 -7.45 -0.71
CA ILE A 159 -17.53 -8.41 0.20
C ILE A 159 -16.54 -9.30 -0.57
N ASP A 160 -16.90 -9.77 -1.77
CA ASP A 160 -16.02 -10.58 -2.62
C ASP A 160 -14.83 -9.79 -3.17
N TYR A 161 -15.05 -8.52 -3.57
CA TYR A 161 -13.94 -7.63 -3.89
C TYR A 161 -13.01 -7.40 -2.68
N LEU A 162 -13.56 -7.15 -1.48
CA LEU A 162 -12.78 -6.97 -0.26
C LEU A 162 -11.98 -8.24 0.09
N ARG A 163 -12.52 -9.44 -0.12
CA ARG A 163 -11.77 -10.72 0.03
C ARG A 163 -10.57 -10.78 -0.92
N GLY A 164 -10.77 -10.38 -2.19
CA GLY A 164 -9.71 -10.27 -3.19
C GLY A 164 -8.62 -9.29 -2.75
N SER A 165 -9.00 -8.04 -2.48
CA SER A 165 -8.08 -6.97 -2.08
C SER A 165 -7.36 -7.23 -0.75
N TRP A 166 -7.97 -7.96 0.19
CA TRP A 166 -7.31 -8.39 1.41
C TRP A 166 -6.16 -9.38 1.14
N ASN A 167 -6.25 -10.19 0.10
CA ASN A 167 -5.15 -11.08 -0.31
C ASN A 167 -3.99 -10.34 -0.98
N THR A 168 -4.18 -9.08 -1.39
CA THR A 168 -3.16 -8.25 -2.07
C THR A 168 -2.56 -7.18 -1.16
N TYR A 169 -3.38 -6.56 -0.29
CA TYR A 169 -2.98 -5.43 0.56
C TYR A 169 -3.20 -5.66 2.06
N GLY A 170 -3.89 -6.75 2.43
CA GLY A 170 -4.23 -7.06 3.82
C GLY A 170 -3.21 -7.95 4.51
N LEU A 171 -3.45 -8.21 5.80
CA LEU A 171 -2.68 -9.20 6.58
C LEU A 171 -3.17 -10.60 6.22
N ARG A 172 -2.61 -11.17 5.16
CA ARG A 172 -3.02 -12.46 4.58
C ARG A 172 -2.53 -13.65 5.43
N SER A 173 -3.45 -14.19 6.24
CA SER A 173 -3.25 -15.41 7.03
C SER A 173 -3.26 -16.67 6.16
N PRO A 174 -2.54 -17.75 6.50
CA PRO A 174 -2.69 -19.06 5.86
C PRO A 174 -4.05 -19.74 6.14
N LEU A 175 -4.84 -19.22 7.09
CA LEU A 175 -6.15 -19.78 7.48
C LEU A 175 -7.32 -18.88 7.05
N VAL A 176 -8.42 -19.49 6.61
CA VAL A 176 -9.63 -18.79 6.14
C VAL A 176 -10.63 -18.69 7.28
N CYS A 177 -11.16 -17.50 7.57
CA CYS A 177 -12.26 -17.38 8.52
C CYS A 177 -13.52 -18.09 7.98
N PRO A 178 -14.07 -19.12 8.67
CA PRO A 178 -15.22 -19.86 8.16
C PRO A 178 -16.53 -19.03 8.15
N LYS A 179 -16.57 -17.92 8.90
CA LYS A 179 -17.74 -17.02 8.98
C LYS A 179 -17.78 -15.96 7.88
N CYS A 180 -16.64 -15.35 7.53
CA CYS A 180 -16.59 -14.26 6.53
C CYS A 180 -15.82 -14.59 5.25
N GLY A 181 -15.06 -15.69 5.18
CA GLY A 181 -14.31 -16.11 3.99
C GLY A 181 -12.99 -15.40 3.74
N PHE A 182 -12.54 -14.51 4.64
CA PHE A 182 -11.26 -13.79 4.50
C PHE A 182 -10.10 -14.58 5.10
N TYR A 183 -8.96 -14.61 4.41
CA TYR A 183 -7.66 -15.10 4.90
C TYR A 183 -7.10 -14.17 6.00
N SER A 184 -7.69 -14.24 7.20
CA SER A 184 -7.63 -13.17 8.20
C SER A 184 -7.70 -13.63 9.67
N ILE A 185 -7.60 -14.93 9.92
CA ILE A 185 -7.47 -15.46 11.29
C ILE A 185 -6.05 -15.13 11.78
N MET A 186 -5.93 -14.44 12.91
CA MET A 186 -4.64 -14.08 13.52
C MET A 186 -4.16 -15.21 14.47
N PRO A 187 -2.89 -15.22 14.94
CA PRO A 187 -2.35 -16.27 15.81
C PRO A 187 -3.08 -16.52 17.15
N ASP A 188 -3.91 -15.57 17.59
CA ASP A 188 -4.86 -15.68 18.72
C ASP A 188 -6.15 -16.44 18.36
N PHE A 189 -6.23 -16.94 17.13
CA PHE A 189 -7.39 -17.56 16.47
C PHE A 189 -8.60 -16.64 16.23
N VAL A 190 -8.45 -15.31 16.39
CA VAL A 190 -9.51 -14.34 16.10
C VAL A 190 -9.42 -13.85 14.65
N CYS A 191 -10.56 -13.81 13.96
CA CYS A 191 -10.66 -13.19 12.64
C CYS A 191 -10.59 -11.67 12.74
N ARG A 192 -9.54 -11.07 12.18
CA ARG A 192 -9.31 -9.61 12.14
C ARG A 192 -10.44 -8.81 11.49
N ILE A 193 -11.22 -9.43 10.58
CA ILE A 193 -12.29 -8.77 9.81
C ILE A 193 -13.65 -8.79 10.53
N CYS A 194 -14.09 -9.94 11.04
CA CYS A 194 -15.45 -10.12 11.55
C CYS A 194 -15.53 -10.52 13.03
N GLY A 195 -14.40 -10.47 13.76
CA GLY A 195 -14.32 -10.74 15.20
C GLY A 195 -14.65 -12.17 15.62
N TYR A 196 -14.77 -13.11 14.68
CA TYR A 196 -15.06 -14.51 15.00
C TYR A 196 -13.81 -15.23 15.50
N GLU A 197 -13.88 -15.70 16.74
CA GLU A 197 -12.94 -16.63 17.34
C GLU A 197 -13.13 -18.03 16.73
N VAL A 198 -12.06 -18.61 16.18
CA VAL A 198 -12.09 -19.88 15.46
C VAL A 198 -11.57 -20.99 16.37
N SER A 199 -12.37 -22.04 16.59
CA SER A 199 -11.95 -23.13 17.44
C SER A 199 -10.76 -23.89 16.84
N MET A 200 -9.90 -24.44 17.72
CA MET A 200 -8.82 -25.37 17.35
C MET A 200 -9.33 -26.53 16.46
N ARG A 201 -10.58 -26.97 16.65
CA ARG A 201 -11.24 -27.99 15.83
C ARG A 201 -11.48 -27.53 14.39
N GLU A 202 -11.97 -26.31 14.19
CA GLU A 202 -12.15 -25.72 12.85
C GLU A 202 -10.81 -25.57 12.12
N VAL A 203 -9.79 -25.04 12.80
CA VAL A 203 -8.44 -24.88 12.22
C VAL A 203 -7.88 -26.22 11.74
N LYS A 204 -7.90 -27.24 12.62
CA LYS A 204 -7.47 -28.60 12.30
C LYS A 204 -8.24 -29.24 11.14
N SER A 205 -9.52 -28.91 11.00
CA SER A 205 -10.37 -29.37 9.90
C SER A 205 -10.04 -28.66 8.59
N GLN A 206 -9.64 -27.38 8.61
CA GLN A 206 -9.18 -26.66 7.40
C GLN A 206 -7.84 -27.23 6.90
N ILE A 207 -6.84 -27.36 7.80
CA ILE A 207 -5.48 -27.81 7.43
C ILE A 207 -5.38 -29.34 7.25
N LYS A 208 -6.46 -30.08 7.51
CA LYS A 208 -6.51 -31.56 7.52
C LYS A 208 -5.37 -32.19 8.32
N VAL A 209 -5.26 -31.79 9.59
CA VAL A 209 -4.09 -32.05 10.46
C VAL A 209 -3.60 -33.50 10.48
N THR A 210 -4.50 -34.49 10.41
CA THR A 210 -4.13 -35.92 10.37
C THR A 210 -3.39 -36.28 9.08
N ASP A 211 -3.92 -35.88 7.93
CA ASP A 211 -3.34 -36.19 6.61
C ASP A 211 -1.98 -35.49 6.45
N LEU A 212 -1.91 -34.23 6.88
CA LEU A 212 -0.70 -33.39 6.83
C LEU A 212 0.44 -33.99 7.68
N LEU A 213 0.13 -34.52 8.88
CA LEU A 213 1.11 -35.19 9.73
C LEU A 213 1.50 -36.58 9.23
N ILE A 214 0.60 -37.32 8.56
CA ILE A 214 0.93 -38.58 7.90
C ILE A 214 1.87 -38.35 6.71
N GLN A 215 1.70 -37.26 5.96
CA GLN A 215 2.65 -36.84 4.92
C GLN A 215 4.00 -36.47 5.55
N LEU A 216 4.02 -35.69 6.63
CA LEU A 216 5.25 -35.35 7.34
C LEU A 216 5.99 -36.60 7.85
N SER A 217 5.29 -37.62 8.37
CA SER A 217 5.92 -38.87 8.84
C SER A 217 6.67 -39.64 7.75
N LYS A 218 6.36 -39.38 6.46
CA LYS A 218 7.03 -39.98 5.30
C LYS A 218 8.17 -39.12 4.77
N LEU A 219 8.06 -37.79 4.89
CA LEU A 219 9.06 -36.83 4.41
C LEU A 219 10.17 -36.55 5.44
N SER A 220 9.81 -36.43 6.71
CA SER A 220 10.73 -36.15 7.82
C SER A 220 10.29 -36.89 9.10
N PRO A 221 10.69 -38.17 9.26
CA PRO A 221 10.27 -39.00 10.38
C PRO A 221 10.68 -38.46 11.75
N GLU A 222 11.79 -37.73 11.85
CA GLU A 222 12.27 -37.17 13.12
C GLU A 222 11.43 -35.96 13.56
N ASP A 223 11.10 -35.07 12.63
CA ASP A 223 10.20 -33.93 12.87
C ASP A 223 8.81 -34.38 13.35
N PHE A 224 8.30 -35.46 12.74
CA PHE A 224 7.05 -36.08 13.15
C PHE A 224 7.12 -36.70 14.57
N LYS A 225 8.24 -37.35 14.95
CA LYS A 225 8.44 -37.84 16.32
C LYS A 225 8.49 -36.70 17.33
N GLU A 226 9.17 -35.60 17.01
CA GLU A 226 9.25 -34.42 17.86
C GLU A 226 7.86 -33.86 18.15
N ILE A 227 7.06 -33.66 17.10
CA ILE A 227 5.68 -33.14 17.19
C ILE A 227 4.76 -34.08 17.97
N LEU A 228 4.86 -35.40 17.78
CA LEU A 228 4.10 -36.36 18.60
C LEU A 228 4.51 -36.34 20.08
N SER A 229 5.80 -36.15 20.35
CA SER A 229 6.34 -36.05 21.72
C SER A 229 5.83 -34.78 22.40
N ALA A 230 6.21 -33.60 21.88
CA ALA A 230 5.81 -32.29 22.39
C ALA A 230 4.29 -32.13 22.43
N GLY A 231 3.59 -32.61 21.40
CA GLY A 231 2.14 -32.54 21.28
C GLY A 231 1.61 -31.26 20.70
N TYR A 232 2.45 -30.47 20.05
CA TYR A 232 2.04 -29.31 19.27
C TYR A 232 3.04 -29.09 18.14
N PHE A 233 2.66 -28.27 17.17
CA PHE A 233 3.52 -27.77 16.11
C PHE A 233 3.05 -26.37 15.71
N TYR A 234 3.91 -25.61 15.04
CA TYR A 234 3.51 -24.34 14.46
C TYR A 234 3.08 -24.53 13.01
N TYR A 235 1.91 -24.02 12.64
CA TYR A 235 1.46 -23.96 11.25
C TYR A 235 1.71 -22.57 10.67
N GLY A 236 2.10 -22.48 9.40
CA GLY A 236 2.30 -21.23 8.67
C GLY A 236 2.18 -21.42 7.16
N TRP A 237 2.56 -20.41 6.37
CA TRP A 237 2.57 -20.52 4.89
C TRP A 237 3.52 -21.62 4.38
N GLU A 238 4.60 -21.91 5.10
CA GLU A 238 5.54 -23.02 4.85
C GLU A 238 4.99 -24.41 5.25
N GLY A 239 3.76 -24.49 5.78
CA GLY A 239 3.16 -25.72 6.31
C GLY A 239 3.51 -25.98 7.77
N ILE A 240 3.99 -27.19 8.08
CA ILE A 240 4.29 -27.64 9.45
C ILE A 240 5.73 -27.25 9.86
N ILE A 241 5.87 -26.63 11.01
CA ILE A 241 7.14 -26.30 11.66
C ILE A 241 7.19 -26.97 13.05
N PRO A 242 8.12 -27.92 13.28
CA PRO A 242 8.36 -28.50 14.60
C PRO A 242 8.78 -27.45 15.63
N PRO A 243 8.46 -27.62 16.93
CA PRO A 243 8.86 -26.71 17.99
C PRO A 243 10.36 -26.31 17.99
N SER A 244 11.28 -27.23 17.70
CA SER A 244 12.73 -26.98 17.64
C SER A 244 13.16 -26.09 16.46
N LYS A 245 12.35 -26.02 15.41
CA LYS A 245 12.61 -25.25 14.18
C LYS A 245 11.89 -23.90 14.16
N TYR A 246 11.01 -23.66 15.14
CA TYR A 246 10.30 -22.39 15.27
C TYR A 246 11.28 -21.24 15.53
N LYS A 247 11.21 -20.22 14.67
CA LYS A 247 12.01 -18.99 14.78
C LYS A 247 11.09 -17.79 14.62
N PRO A 248 10.68 -17.12 15.71
CA PRO A 248 9.90 -15.90 15.59
C PRO A 248 10.74 -14.82 14.89
N SER A 249 10.25 -14.36 13.74
CA SER A 249 10.76 -13.24 12.93
C SER A 249 12.28 -13.23 12.66
N GLN A 250 12.74 -13.87 11.58
CA GLN A 250 14.04 -13.60 10.97
C GLN A 250 13.98 -13.58 9.43
N TYR A 251 14.47 -12.50 8.82
CA TYR A 251 14.85 -12.35 7.40
C TYR A 251 13.82 -12.40 6.25
N SER A 252 12.51 -12.31 6.51
CA SER A 252 11.53 -11.95 5.46
C SER A 252 10.86 -10.61 5.78
N GLY A 253 10.55 -9.82 4.74
CA GLY A 253 9.98 -8.46 4.86
C GLY A 253 8.48 -8.41 5.14
N GLU A 254 7.87 -9.55 5.48
CA GLU A 254 6.44 -9.72 5.70
C GLU A 254 6.18 -10.30 7.09
N PRO A 255 5.08 -9.93 7.77
CA PRO A 255 4.76 -10.46 9.09
C PRO A 255 4.34 -11.94 9.01
N GLN A 256 5.30 -12.85 9.18
CA GLN A 256 5.06 -14.30 9.18
C GLN A 256 4.16 -14.70 10.35
N MET A 257 2.91 -15.09 10.04
CA MET A 257 1.94 -15.58 11.00
C MET A 257 2.14 -17.08 11.25
N TYR A 258 2.28 -17.44 12.51
CA TYR A 258 2.44 -18.82 12.97
C TYR A 258 1.38 -19.17 14.02
N PHE A 259 0.77 -20.33 13.88
CA PHE A 259 -0.37 -20.78 14.70
C PHE A 259 0.04 -22.03 15.48
N GLU A 260 -0.05 -22.01 16.81
CA GLU A 260 0.28 -23.19 17.62
C GLU A 260 -0.87 -24.21 17.57
N ILE A 261 -0.66 -25.33 16.89
CA ILE A 261 -1.66 -26.39 16.72
C ILE A 261 -1.42 -27.50 17.74
N VAL A 262 -2.12 -27.45 18.87
CA VAL A 262 -2.02 -28.43 19.96
C VAL A 262 -2.78 -29.71 19.63
N LEU A 263 -2.12 -30.87 19.74
CA LEU A 263 -2.69 -32.21 19.49
C LEU A 263 -3.38 -32.78 20.74
N SER A 264 -4.60 -33.29 20.56
CA SER A 264 -5.32 -34.07 21.57
C SER A 264 -4.70 -35.47 21.75
N ARG A 265 -5.11 -36.18 22.82
CA ARG A 265 -4.68 -37.56 23.10
C ARG A 265 -5.08 -38.50 21.96
N ASP A 266 -6.34 -38.42 21.56
CA ASP A 266 -6.96 -39.21 20.49
C ASP A 266 -6.22 -39.04 19.15
N GLU A 267 -5.82 -37.82 18.81
CA GLU A 267 -5.00 -37.54 17.63
C GLU A 267 -3.60 -38.13 17.74
N LYS A 268 -2.92 -37.99 18.90
CA LYS A 268 -1.61 -38.62 19.12
C LYS A 268 -1.68 -40.15 18.99
N GLU A 269 -2.74 -40.77 19.50
CA GLU A 269 -2.93 -42.23 19.46
C GLU A 269 -3.23 -42.72 18.04
N LYS A 270 -4.15 -42.05 17.33
CA LYS A 270 -4.46 -42.32 15.91
C LYS A 270 -3.24 -42.12 15.00
N LEU A 271 -2.43 -41.10 15.22
CA LEU A 271 -1.20 -40.87 14.45
C LEU A 271 -0.13 -41.93 14.74
N LYS A 272 0.02 -42.36 16.00
CA LYS A 272 0.92 -43.47 16.35
C LYS A 272 0.55 -44.75 15.62
N SER A 273 -0.71 -45.19 15.68
CA SER A 273 -1.14 -46.43 15.02
C SER A 273 -0.96 -46.38 13.50
N LEU A 274 -1.31 -45.26 12.84
CA LEU A 274 -1.13 -45.09 11.40
C LEU A 274 0.35 -45.03 10.99
N SER A 275 1.24 -44.46 11.83
CA SER A 275 2.68 -44.43 11.58
C SER A 275 3.38 -45.80 11.69
N ILE A 276 2.79 -46.74 12.44
CA ILE A 276 3.29 -48.11 12.58
C ILE A 276 2.90 -48.95 11.35
N VAL A 277 1.68 -48.79 10.84
CA VAL A 277 1.20 -49.53 9.65
C VAL A 277 1.96 -49.16 8.37
N ASN A 278 2.48 -47.94 8.26
CA ASN A 278 3.28 -47.48 7.11
C ASN A 278 4.79 -47.87 7.20
N LYS A 279 5.15 -48.85 8.03
CA LYS A 279 6.53 -49.38 8.19
C LYS A 279 6.70 -50.85 7.77
N VAL A 280 5.70 -51.41 7.09
CA VAL A 280 5.68 -52.77 6.53
C VAL A 280 5.60 -52.68 5.01
#